data_AF-A0A7X7WKA8-F1
#
_entry.id   AF-A0A7X7WKA8-F1
#
_cell.length_a   1.000
_cell.length_b   1.000
_cell.length_c   1.000
_cell.angle_alpha   90.00
_cell.angle_beta   90.00
_cell.angle_gamma   90.00
#
_symmetry.space_group_name_H-M   'P 1'
#
loop_
_entity.id
_entity.type
_entity.pdbx_description
1 polymer ?
#
loop_
_entity_poly.entity_id
_entity_poly.type
_entity_poly.pdbx_seq_one_letter_code
_entity_poly.pdbx_strand_id
1 'polypeptide(L)'
;MLIVSESAIAAGVRRIEAITGREADRFLSEYDSLKKKMIPLLDKTPDKLDSESLAVLKTPHNSLTMRLLTKDGLAGKLARILNDIAAYEKEKAKSELKAIQAQANQVAPVFEASVDSLILKAFLLEKAGPNDFLPFFDGLKSAFADSVILAINRITGQFAINSPDLNTANK
;
A
#
# COMPACT_ATOMS: atom_id res chain seq x y z
N MET A 1 9.68 38.63 3.87
CA MET A 1 9.23 38.44 2.47
C MET A 1 9.79 37.12 1.97
N LEU A 2 8.95 36.29 1.35
CA LEU A 2 9.33 35.01 0.79
C LEU A 2 8.95 34.98 -0.69
N ILE A 3 9.93 34.90 -1.59
CA ILE A 3 9.67 34.73 -3.02
C ILE A 3 9.19 33.30 -3.25
N VAL A 4 7.96 33.16 -3.74
CA VAL A 4 7.30 31.88 -3.97
C VAL A 4 7.46 31.42 -5.42
N SER A 5 7.53 32.33 -6.38
CA SER A 5 7.68 32.03 -7.80
C SER A 5 8.43 33.14 -8.54
N GLU A 6 9.20 32.77 -9.55
CA GLU A 6 9.79 33.69 -10.51
C GLU A 6 9.60 33.13 -11.92
N SER A 7 8.99 33.90 -12.82
CA SER A 7 8.77 33.47 -14.21
C SER A 7 9.09 34.59 -15.21
N ALA A 8 9.65 34.22 -16.36
CA ALA A 8 9.90 35.17 -17.44
C ALA A 8 8.60 35.52 -18.16
N ILE A 9 8.33 36.81 -18.36
CA ILE A 9 7.16 37.30 -19.11
C ILE A 9 7.59 37.80 -20.50
N ALA A 10 8.72 38.50 -20.57
CA ALA A 10 9.26 39.06 -21.81
C ALA A 10 10.78 39.25 -21.70
N ALA A 11 11.43 39.66 -22.79
CA ALA A 11 12.85 39.99 -22.80
C ALA A 11 13.16 41.06 -21.73
N GLY A 12 13.96 40.68 -20.72
CA GLY A 12 14.33 41.56 -19.61
C GLY A 12 13.26 41.74 -18.52
N VAL A 13 12.09 41.11 -18.60
CA VAL A 13 10.99 41.28 -17.63
C VAL A 13 10.64 39.96 -16.95
N ARG A 14 10.63 39.96 -15.61
CA ARG A 14 10.29 38.80 -14.79
C ARG A 14 9.11 39.10 -13.86
N ARG A 15 8.19 38.15 -13.73
CA ARG A 15 7.17 38.13 -12.68
C ARG A 15 7.79 37.53 -11.43
N ILE A 16 7.67 38.22 -10.31
CA ILE A 16 8.01 37.69 -9.00
C ILE A 16 6.71 37.61 -8.20
N GLU A 17 6.37 36.41 -7.77
CA GLU A 17 5.30 36.18 -6.81
C GLU A 17 5.95 36.01 -5.44
N ALA A 18 5.48 36.74 -4.45
CA ALA A 18 6.03 36.69 -3.10
C ALA A 18 4.94 36.80 -2.04
N ILE A 19 5.11 36.07 -0.95
CA ILE A 19 4.34 36.25 0.29
C ILE A 19 5.07 37.31 1.12
N THR A 20 4.34 38.31 1.60
CA THR A 20 4.91 39.45 2.33
C THR A 20 4.19 39.70 3.66
N GLY A 21 4.76 40.56 4.49
CA GLY A 21 4.20 40.91 5.80
C GLY A 21 4.00 39.70 6.72
N ARG A 22 2.95 39.75 7.54
CA ARG A 22 2.67 38.76 8.59
C ARG A 22 2.45 37.35 8.05
N GLU A 23 1.96 37.22 6.82
CA GLU A 23 1.76 35.90 6.20
C GLU A 23 3.10 35.21 5.90
N ALA A 24 4.14 35.97 5.54
CA ALA A 24 5.46 35.40 5.29
C ALA A 24 6.06 34.84 6.59
N ASP A 25 5.93 35.60 7.69
CA ASP A 25 6.44 35.19 9.00
C ASP A 25 5.67 33.98 9.54
N ARG A 26 4.34 33.97 9.35
CA ARG A 26 3.50 32.83 9.71
C ARG A 26 3.91 31.58 8.93
N PHE A 27 4.05 31.67 7.62
CA PHE A 27 4.43 30.55 6.77
C PHE A 27 5.81 29.99 7.16
N LEU A 28 6.80 30.86 7.39
CA LEU A 28 8.13 30.43 7.82
C LEU A 28 8.11 29.74 9.19
N SER A 29 7.32 30.26 10.13
CA SER A 29 7.13 29.63 11.45
C SER A 29 6.48 28.24 11.34
N GLU A 30 5.43 28.11 10.52
CA GLU A 30 4.79 26.82 10.24
C GLU A 30 5.76 25.84 9.57
N TYR A 31 6.56 26.32 8.61
CA TYR A 31 7.60 25.55 7.95
C TYR A 31 8.67 25.06 8.93
N ASP A 32 9.19 25.93 9.79
CA ASP A 32 10.22 25.57 10.78
C ASP A 32 9.69 24.56 11.81
N SER A 33 8.43 24.71 12.22
CA SER A 33 7.75 23.75 13.10
C SER A 33 7.65 22.37 12.44
N LEU A 34 7.21 22.33 11.18
CA LEU A 34 7.13 21.11 10.39
C LEU A 34 8.51 20.47 10.22
N LYS A 35 9.53 21.26 9.88
CA LYS A 35 10.91 20.80 9.72
C LYS A 35 11.48 20.19 11.00
N LYS A 36 11.26 20.82 12.16
CA LYS A 36 11.68 20.28 13.47
C LYS A 36 11.06 18.93 13.78
N LYS A 37 9.79 18.73 13.43
CA LYS A 37 9.11 17.44 13.60
C LYS A 37 9.59 16.39 12.60
N MET A 38 9.87 16.80 11.37
CA MET A 38 10.20 15.89 10.28
C MET A 38 11.64 15.38 10.29
N ILE A 39 12.63 16.25 10.55
CA ILE A 39 14.06 15.89 10.57
C ILE A 39 14.35 14.60 11.36
N PRO A 40 13.89 14.43 12.63
CA PRO A 40 14.18 13.22 13.39
C PRO A 40 13.50 11.96 12.85
N LEU A 41 12.57 12.09 11.91
CA LEU A 41 11.88 10.98 11.26
C LEU A 41 12.58 10.53 9.98
N LEU A 42 13.32 11.41 9.29
CA LEU A 42 13.91 11.15 7.97
C LEU A 42 14.97 10.05 7.96
N ASP A 43 15.59 9.76 9.10
CA ASP A 43 16.61 8.72 9.23
C ASP A 43 16.06 7.45 9.95
N LYS A 44 14.75 7.40 10.24
CA LYS A 44 14.11 6.21 10.85
C LYS A 44 13.78 5.15 9.79
N THR A 45 13.71 3.91 10.24
CA THR A 45 13.19 2.80 9.44
C THR A 45 11.65 2.77 9.48
N PRO A 46 10.98 2.34 8.39
CA PRO A 46 9.51 2.38 8.29
C PRO A 46 8.76 1.65 9.42
N ASP A 47 9.32 0.56 9.95
CA ASP A 47 8.77 -0.23 11.06
C ASP A 47 8.71 0.53 12.40
N LYS A 48 9.47 1.61 12.54
CA LYS A 48 9.54 2.45 13.76
C LYS A 48 8.72 3.73 13.67
N LEU A 49 7.97 3.91 12.58
CA LEU A 49 7.11 5.06 12.39
C LEU A 49 5.69 4.73 12.85
N ASP A 50 5.19 5.51 13.79
CA ASP A 50 3.78 5.48 14.18
C ASP A 50 2.91 6.28 13.19
N SER A 51 1.59 6.18 13.36
CA SER A 51 0.62 6.85 12.50
C SER A 51 0.79 8.38 12.49
N GLU A 52 1.18 8.98 13.60
CA GLU A 52 1.41 10.43 13.71
C GLU A 52 2.67 10.85 12.93
N SER A 53 3.76 10.10 13.07
CA SER A 53 5.01 10.30 12.32
C SER A 53 4.79 10.17 10.82
N LEU A 54 3.98 9.20 10.39
CA LEU A 54 3.60 9.03 8.99
C LEU A 54 2.78 10.23 8.47
N ALA A 55 1.85 10.75 9.27
CA ALA A 55 1.08 11.93 8.90
C ALA A 55 1.98 13.17 8.73
N VAL A 56 2.97 13.36 9.62
CA VAL A 56 3.97 14.43 9.51
C VAL A 56 4.77 14.30 8.21
N LEU A 57 5.23 13.10 7.86
CA LEU A 57 5.99 12.86 6.62
C LEU A 57 5.14 13.04 5.35
N LYS A 58 3.83 12.80 5.43
CA LYS A 58 2.87 13.01 4.33
C LYS A 58 2.33 14.44 4.25
N THR A 59 2.60 15.29 5.25
CA THR A 59 2.10 16.69 5.27
C THR A 59 2.68 17.59 4.15
N PRO A 60 3.95 17.47 3.74
CA PRO A 60 4.54 18.31 2.68
C PRO A 60 3.99 17.98 1.28
N HIS A 61 2.76 18.40 0.98
CA HIS A 61 2.18 18.26 -0.37
C HIS A 61 2.08 19.58 -1.13
N ASN A 62 2.24 20.73 -0.47
CA ASN A 62 2.22 22.01 -1.16
C ASN A 62 3.58 22.26 -1.87
N SER A 63 3.53 22.92 -3.03
CA SER A 63 4.70 23.15 -3.88
C SER A 63 5.75 24.08 -3.25
N LEU A 64 5.33 24.96 -2.33
CA LEU A 64 6.21 25.94 -1.68
C LEU A 64 7.09 25.29 -0.58
N THR A 65 6.48 24.49 0.28
CA THR A 65 7.17 23.67 1.28
C THR A 65 8.15 22.72 0.60
N MET A 66 7.77 22.07 -0.50
CA MET A 66 8.69 21.21 -1.25
C MET A 66 9.88 21.96 -1.85
N ARG A 67 9.69 23.20 -2.33
CA ARG A 67 10.78 24.06 -2.80
C ARG A 67 11.74 24.42 -1.66
N LEU A 68 11.23 24.75 -0.48
CA LEU A 68 12.07 25.04 0.69
C LEU A 68 12.82 23.79 1.18
N LEU A 69 12.15 22.63 1.22
CA LEU A 69 12.81 21.36 1.56
C LEU A 69 13.89 20.99 0.55
N THR A 70 13.71 21.34 -0.72
CA THR A 70 14.74 21.13 -1.76
C THR A 70 15.94 22.03 -1.50
N LYS A 71 15.74 23.31 -1.18
CA LYS A 71 16.82 24.23 -0.78
C LYS A 71 17.56 23.74 0.47
N ASP A 72 16.85 23.14 1.41
CA ASP A 72 17.41 22.58 2.64
C ASP A 72 18.06 21.20 2.46
N GLY A 73 18.04 20.62 1.25
CA GLY A 73 18.57 19.27 0.99
C GLY A 73 17.76 18.13 1.62
N LEU A 74 16.56 18.40 2.12
CA LEU A 74 15.68 17.43 2.80
C LEU A 74 14.71 16.74 1.85
N ALA A 75 14.38 17.33 0.70
CA ALA A 75 13.41 16.77 -0.25
C ALA A 75 13.79 15.37 -0.73
N GLY A 76 15.09 15.13 -1.00
CA GLY A 76 15.57 13.80 -1.42
C GLY A 76 15.44 12.75 -0.31
N LYS A 77 15.76 13.12 0.94
CA LYS A 77 15.58 12.23 2.11
C LYS A 77 14.10 11.91 2.33
N LEU A 78 13.23 12.92 2.23
CA LEU A 78 11.78 12.75 2.35
C LEU A 78 11.23 11.81 1.27
N ALA A 79 11.61 12.01 0.01
CA ALA A 79 11.19 11.14 -1.09
C ALA A 79 11.66 9.70 -0.87
N ARG A 80 12.89 9.51 -0.40
CA ARG A 80 13.45 8.19 -0.09
C ARG A 80 12.64 7.48 1.00
N ILE A 81 12.42 8.12 2.15
CA ILE A 81 11.68 7.47 3.24
C ILE A 81 10.23 7.17 2.87
N LEU A 82 9.57 8.04 2.10
CA LEU A 82 8.21 7.78 1.60
C LEU A 82 8.17 6.57 0.66
N ASN A 83 9.18 6.40 -0.19
CA ASN A 83 9.30 5.19 -1.03
C ASN A 83 9.59 3.95 -0.19
N ASP A 84 10.46 4.05 0.81
CA ASP A 84 10.78 2.95 1.72
C ASP A 84 9.53 2.51 2.52
N ILE A 85 8.69 3.47 2.96
CA ILE A 85 7.40 3.19 3.60
C ILE A 85 6.47 2.45 2.64
N ALA A 86 6.30 2.93 1.41
CA ALA A 86 5.44 2.29 0.42
C ALA A 86 5.91 0.86 0.08
N ALA A 87 7.23 0.65 -0.02
CA ALA A 87 7.81 -0.67 -0.23
C ALA A 87 7.57 -1.60 0.96
N TYR A 88 7.76 -1.09 2.19
CA TYR A 88 7.51 -1.85 3.42
C TYR A 88 6.03 -2.25 3.56
N GLU A 89 5.09 -1.33 3.33
CA GLU A 89 3.65 -1.63 3.36
C GLU A 89 3.28 -2.69 2.31
N LYS A 90 3.85 -2.61 1.11
CA LYS A 90 3.64 -3.59 0.05
C LYS A 90 4.17 -4.97 0.40
N GLU A 91 5.39 -5.06 0.93
CA GLU A 91 5.96 -6.35 1.34
C GLU A 91 5.25 -6.94 2.55
N LYS A 92 4.83 -6.11 3.51
CA LYS A 92 4.00 -6.54 4.64
C LYS A 92 2.68 -7.13 4.14
N ALA A 93 1.95 -6.42 3.29
CA ALA A 93 0.70 -6.91 2.70
C ALA A 93 0.91 -8.22 1.93
N LYS A 94 2.00 -8.33 1.14
CA LYS A 94 2.35 -9.55 0.42
C LYS A 94 2.65 -10.72 1.36
N SER A 95 3.33 -10.47 2.48
CA SER A 95 3.62 -11.50 3.49
C SER A 95 2.36 -11.98 4.19
N GLU A 96 1.43 -11.08 4.50
CA GLU A 96 0.12 -11.38 5.09
C GLU A 96 -0.71 -12.22 4.11
N LEU A 97 -0.77 -11.83 2.83
CA LEU A 97 -1.44 -12.60 1.78
C LEU A 97 -0.87 -14.02 1.65
N LYS A 98 0.46 -14.16 1.67
CA LYS A 98 1.10 -15.49 1.65
C LYS A 98 0.78 -16.31 2.89
N ALA A 99 0.71 -15.69 4.06
CA ALA A 99 0.34 -16.38 5.29
C ALA A 99 -1.12 -16.89 5.22
N ILE A 100 -2.05 -16.08 4.70
CA ILE A 100 -3.44 -16.47 4.47
C ILE A 100 -3.52 -17.63 3.46
N GLN A 101 -2.79 -17.54 2.35
CA GLN A 101 -2.71 -18.62 1.36
C GLN A 101 -2.13 -19.91 1.96
N ALA A 102 -1.10 -19.82 2.80
CA ALA A 102 -0.51 -20.98 3.45
C ALA A 102 -1.47 -21.64 4.47
N GLN A 103 -2.32 -20.85 5.13
CA GLN A 103 -3.38 -21.39 5.99
C GLN A 103 -4.41 -22.19 5.18
N ALA A 104 -4.70 -21.78 3.94
CA ALA A 104 -5.62 -22.49 3.06
C ALA A 104 -5.17 -23.94 2.79
N ASN A 105 -3.85 -24.17 2.66
CA ASN A 105 -3.29 -25.50 2.44
C ASN A 105 -3.49 -26.46 3.62
N GLN A 106 -3.81 -25.95 4.80
CA GLN A 106 -4.02 -26.75 6.01
C GLN A 106 -5.49 -27.10 6.25
N VAL A 107 -6.41 -26.49 5.50
CA VAL A 107 -7.85 -26.75 5.65
C VAL A 107 -8.24 -27.96 4.82
N ALA A 108 -8.85 -28.94 5.48
CA ALA A 108 -9.43 -30.09 4.81
C ALA A 108 -10.78 -29.73 4.17
N PRO A 109 -11.12 -30.33 3.01
CA PRO A 109 -12.46 -30.17 2.44
C PRO A 109 -13.50 -30.75 3.38
N VAL A 110 -14.67 -30.09 3.46
CA VAL A 110 -15.83 -30.59 4.21
C VAL A 110 -16.62 -31.62 3.40
N PHE A 111 -16.42 -31.62 2.08
CA PHE A 111 -17.02 -32.57 1.16
C PHE A 111 -16.05 -32.82 0.00
N GLU A 112 -15.89 -34.10 -0.35
CA GLU A 112 -15.09 -34.53 -1.48
C GLU A 112 -15.88 -35.58 -2.28
N ALA A 113 -15.97 -35.39 -3.59
CA ALA A 113 -16.60 -36.33 -4.50
C ALA A 113 -15.74 -36.49 -5.75
N SER A 114 -15.71 -37.70 -6.29
CA SER A 114 -15.01 -38.00 -7.54
C SER A 114 -16.01 -38.52 -8.57
N VAL A 115 -15.96 -37.95 -9.76
CA VAL A 115 -16.70 -38.43 -10.94
C VAL A 115 -15.68 -38.61 -12.06
N ASP A 116 -15.49 -39.85 -12.50
CA ASP A 116 -14.44 -40.24 -13.43
C ASP A 116 -13.05 -39.78 -12.96
N SER A 117 -12.40 -38.89 -13.73
CA SER A 117 -11.09 -38.29 -13.42
C SER A 117 -11.19 -36.93 -12.73
N LEU A 118 -12.39 -36.46 -12.40
CA LEU A 118 -12.63 -35.12 -11.86
C LEU A 118 -12.99 -35.18 -10.38
N ILE A 119 -12.18 -34.52 -9.56
CA ILE A 119 -12.37 -34.45 -8.11
C ILE A 119 -12.99 -33.10 -7.76
N LEU A 120 -14.16 -33.10 -7.12
CA LEU A 120 -14.78 -31.94 -6.51
C LEU A 120 -14.42 -31.89 -5.03
N LYS A 121 -13.85 -30.76 -4.58
CA LYS A 121 -13.56 -30.47 -3.18
C LYS A 121 -14.31 -29.22 -2.75
N ALA A 122 -15.17 -29.35 -1.74
CA ALA A 122 -15.89 -28.22 -1.15
C ALA A 122 -15.30 -27.85 0.21
N PHE A 123 -15.15 -26.55 0.45
CA PHE A 123 -14.57 -25.95 1.65
C PHE A 123 -15.57 -24.98 2.28
N LEU A 124 -15.75 -25.11 3.59
CA LEU A 124 -16.52 -24.16 4.38
C LEU A 124 -15.57 -23.34 5.26
N LEU A 125 -15.48 -22.04 4.98
CA LEU A 125 -14.54 -21.14 5.66
C LEU A 125 -15.24 -20.46 6.83
N GLU A 126 -14.74 -20.71 8.04
CA GLU A 126 -15.34 -20.19 9.28
C GLU A 126 -14.66 -18.93 9.81
N LYS A 127 -13.48 -18.55 9.31
CA LYS A 127 -12.66 -17.47 9.88
C LYS A 127 -12.12 -16.46 8.86
N ALA A 128 -12.45 -16.59 7.57
CA ALA A 128 -11.99 -15.62 6.58
C ALA A 128 -12.79 -14.31 6.71
N GLY A 129 -12.10 -13.19 6.95
CA GLY A 129 -12.73 -11.87 6.87
C GLY A 129 -13.16 -11.55 5.43
N PRO A 130 -13.94 -10.46 5.21
CA PRO A 130 -14.44 -10.10 3.88
C PRO A 130 -13.34 -9.89 2.84
N ASN A 131 -12.16 -9.43 3.27
CA ASN A 131 -11.00 -9.16 2.42
C ASN A 131 -10.06 -10.37 2.29
N ASP A 132 -10.21 -11.39 3.13
CA ASP A 132 -9.31 -12.55 3.16
C ASP A 132 -9.83 -13.70 2.30
N PHE A 133 -11.11 -13.67 1.93
CA PHE A 133 -11.77 -14.74 1.18
C PHE A 133 -11.07 -15.06 -0.15
N LEU A 134 -10.82 -14.03 -0.98
CA LEU A 134 -10.17 -14.23 -2.27
C LEU A 134 -8.72 -14.71 -2.14
N PRO A 135 -7.85 -14.10 -1.31
CA PRO A 135 -6.52 -14.64 -1.04
C PRO A 135 -6.54 -16.08 -0.53
N PHE A 136 -7.48 -16.43 0.37
CA PHE A 136 -7.62 -17.78 0.89
C PHE A 136 -8.02 -18.76 -0.23
N PHE A 137 -8.99 -18.38 -1.06
CA PHE A 137 -9.42 -19.14 -2.22
C PHE A 137 -8.29 -19.34 -3.24
N ASP A 138 -7.45 -18.34 -3.46
CA ASP A 138 -6.23 -18.47 -4.28
C ASP A 138 -5.25 -19.50 -3.73
N GLY A 139 -5.12 -19.57 -2.39
CA GLY A 139 -4.37 -20.62 -1.71
C GLY A 139 -4.95 -22.01 -2.00
N LEU A 140 -6.27 -22.18 -1.87
CA LEU A 140 -6.95 -23.44 -2.19
C LEU A 140 -6.73 -23.85 -3.66
N LYS A 141 -6.86 -22.92 -4.61
CA LYS A 141 -6.59 -23.17 -6.04
C LYS A 141 -5.18 -23.71 -6.28
N SER A 142 -4.22 -23.17 -5.55
CA SER A 142 -2.82 -23.60 -5.67
C SER A 142 -2.57 -24.96 -5.03
N ALA A 143 -3.21 -25.24 -3.88
CA ALA A 143 -3.07 -26.52 -3.17
C ALA A 143 -3.77 -27.69 -3.87
N PHE A 144 -4.90 -27.41 -4.54
CA PHE A 144 -5.77 -28.42 -5.16
C PHE A 144 -5.96 -28.12 -6.65
N ALA A 145 -4.84 -27.89 -7.35
CA ALA A 145 -4.83 -27.45 -8.75
C ALA A 145 -5.45 -28.45 -9.75
N ASP A 146 -5.57 -29.71 -9.35
CA ASP A 146 -6.17 -30.83 -10.10
C ASP A 146 -7.67 -31.01 -9.85
N SER A 147 -8.24 -30.25 -8.92
CA SER A 147 -9.59 -30.45 -8.42
C SER A 147 -10.50 -29.27 -8.80
N VAL A 148 -11.79 -29.54 -8.97
CA VAL A 148 -12.81 -28.49 -8.91
C VAL A 148 -12.96 -28.07 -7.45
N ILE A 149 -12.81 -26.79 -7.18
CA ILE A 149 -12.85 -26.24 -5.82
C ILE A 149 -14.12 -25.41 -5.69
N LEU A 150 -14.92 -25.70 -4.68
CA LEU A 150 -16.01 -24.85 -4.21
C LEU A 150 -15.64 -24.33 -2.82
N ALA A 151 -15.53 -23.02 -2.64
CA ALA A 151 -15.31 -22.42 -1.32
C ALA A 151 -16.49 -21.53 -0.95
N ILE A 152 -16.98 -21.67 0.28
CA ILE A 152 -18.08 -20.87 0.82
C ILE A 152 -17.62 -20.27 2.15
N ASN A 153 -17.68 -18.94 2.27
CA ASN A 153 -17.49 -18.24 3.53
C ASN A 153 -18.80 -18.25 4.31
N ARG A 154 -18.80 -18.92 5.46
CA ARG A 154 -20.01 -19.10 6.28
C ARG A 154 -20.49 -17.80 6.92
N ILE A 155 -19.59 -16.85 7.18
CA ILE A 155 -19.90 -15.59 7.85
C ILE A 155 -20.42 -14.58 6.85
N THR A 156 -19.73 -14.39 5.73
CA THR A 156 -20.07 -13.35 4.75
C THR A 156 -21.04 -13.83 3.67
N GLY A 157 -21.21 -15.15 3.51
CA GLY A 157 -21.98 -15.76 2.43
C GLY A 157 -21.29 -15.70 1.06
N GLN A 158 -20.05 -15.17 0.99
CA GLN A 158 -19.26 -15.17 -0.25
C GLN A 158 -18.97 -16.61 -0.68
N PHE A 159 -19.04 -16.89 -1.98
CA PHE A 159 -18.63 -18.17 -2.52
C PHE A 159 -17.85 -17.99 -3.82
N ALA A 160 -17.00 -18.96 -4.12
CA ALA A 160 -16.23 -19.01 -5.34
C ALA A 160 -16.05 -20.46 -5.80
N ILE A 161 -16.01 -20.65 -7.11
CA ILE A 161 -15.80 -21.94 -7.75
C ILE A 161 -14.64 -21.80 -8.73
N ASN A 162 -13.74 -22.79 -8.74
CA ASN A 162 -12.67 -22.88 -9.71
C ASN A 162 -12.64 -24.28 -10.29
N SER A 163 -12.56 -24.40 -11.61
CA SER A 163 -12.27 -25.67 -12.27
C SER A 163 -10.79 -25.76 -12.66
N PRO A 164 -10.20 -26.96 -12.65
CA PRO A 164 -8.83 -27.15 -13.10
C PRO A 164 -8.74 -26.92 -14.61
N ASP A 165 -7.56 -26.52 -15.11
CA ASP A 165 -7.34 -26.29 -16.54
C ASP A 165 -7.13 -27.64 -17.27
N LEU A 166 -8.19 -28.14 -17.88
CA LEU A 166 -8.24 -29.47 -18.53
C LEU A 166 -7.32 -29.59 -19.76
N ASN A 167 -6.75 -28.49 -20.26
CA ASN A 167 -5.85 -28.51 -21.42
C ASN A 167 -4.43 -29.01 -21.12
N THR A 168 -4.08 -29.22 -19.85
CA THR A 168 -2.74 -29.71 -19.46
C THR A 168 -2.64 -31.24 -19.38
N ALA A 169 -3.74 -31.97 -19.53
CA ALA A 169 -3.78 -33.43 -19.41
C ALA A 169 -3.39 -34.21 -20.71
N ASN A 170 -3.07 -33.52 -21.81
CA ASN A 170 -2.71 -34.13 -23.10
C ASN A 170 -1.30 -33.72 -23.60
N LYS A 171 -0.29 -33.75 -22.71
CA LYS A 171 1.13 -33.71 -23.09
C LYS A 171 1.90 -34.85 -22.45
#